data_AF-A0A8T3MPF9-F1
#
_entry.id   AF-A0A8T3MPF9-F1
#
_cell.length_a   1.000
_cell.length_b   1.000
_cell.length_c   1.000
_cell.angle_alpha   90.00
_cell.angle_beta   90.00
_cell.angle_gamma   90.00
#
_symmetry.space_group_name_H-M   'P 1'
#
loop_
_entity.id
_entity.type
_entity.pdbx_description
1 polymer ?
#
loop_
_entity_poly.entity_id
_entity_poly.type
_entity_poly.pdbx_seq_one_letter_code
_entity_poly.pdbx_strand_id
1 'polypeptide(L)'
;MVDPTETRRLRTAELLSIGTELTVGETRDTNASELGRSLTRLGVRIVRMTVLPDDLDAVSRAFADGLERVDLVVSTGGLGPTPDDLTREAIAAVCAEEPVIDPAIEGWLRELWARRDLPFPAINLKQAWLIPSASALANPNGTAPGWFVTRPDGRVAIALPGPPPEMRPMWANEALPRLAPLGLGDDVVSRTYRLTGIGESQLAGLLGEPLLRGTNPVVATYARADAVDVRISASSERVGPDHDGLSLTATEAIVEATAERVLERIGEYVWATGETTWSGAIGERLGELGWTLGVVEVGTGGSVAALLG
;
A
#
# COMPACT_ATOMS: atom_id res chain seq x y z
N MET A 1 26.64 2.41 20.90
CA MET A 1 27.17 3.03 19.68
C MET A 1 26.49 2.32 18.53
N VAL A 2 25.66 3.03 17.76
CA VAL A 2 25.01 2.46 16.58
C VAL A 2 26.08 2.34 15.49
N ASP A 3 26.16 1.18 14.86
CA ASP A 3 27.11 0.89 13.78
C ASP A 3 26.86 1.87 12.62
N PRO A 4 27.87 2.65 12.18
CA PRO A 4 27.72 3.60 11.08
C PRO A 4 27.50 2.94 9.71
N THR A 5 27.46 1.61 9.62
CA THR A 5 27.19 0.85 8.39
C THR A 5 25.75 0.32 8.27
N GLU A 6 24.92 0.39 9.31
CA GLU A 6 23.50 0.04 9.20
C GLU A 6 22.73 1.24 8.61
N THR A 7 22.52 1.22 7.29
CA THR A 7 21.57 2.14 6.65
C THR A 7 20.20 1.90 7.29
N ARG A 8 19.61 2.93 7.90
CA ARG A 8 18.30 2.83 8.56
C ARG A 8 17.26 2.34 7.55
N ARG A 9 16.83 1.09 7.69
CA ARG A 9 15.76 0.52 6.86
C ARG A 9 14.42 1.13 7.24
N LEU A 10 13.57 1.31 6.23
CA LEU A 10 12.19 1.76 6.37
C LEU A 10 11.30 0.55 6.69
N ARG A 11 11.27 0.15 7.97
CA ARG A 11 10.52 -1.05 8.42
C ARG A 11 9.10 -0.76 8.84
N THR A 12 8.83 0.48 9.24
CA THR A 12 7.51 0.89 9.72
C THR A 12 6.93 1.99 8.85
N ALA A 13 5.62 1.90 8.60
CA ALA A 13 4.92 2.93 7.87
C ALA A 13 3.58 3.32 8.49
N GLU A 14 3.16 4.55 8.22
CA GLU A 14 1.84 5.07 8.52
C GLU A 14 1.21 5.61 7.24
N LEU A 15 -0.09 5.32 7.05
CA LEU A 15 -0.85 5.78 5.88
C LEU A 15 -1.83 6.87 6.29
N LEU A 16 -1.84 7.98 5.54
CA LEU A 16 -2.74 9.12 5.76
C LEU A 16 -3.63 9.33 4.53
N SER A 17 -4.93 9.12 4.68
CA SER A 17 -5.91 9.38 3.61
C SER A 17 -6.58 10.72 3.88
N ILE A 18 -6.31 11.70 3.03
CA ILE A 18 -6.71 13.09 3.22
C ILE A 18 -7.83 13.40 2.22
N GLY A 19 -8.98 13.76 2.75
CA GLY A 19 -10.16 14.10 1.97
C GLY A 19 -11.39 14.13 2.86
N THR A 20 -12.09 15.27 2.88
CA THR A 20 -13.30 15.46 3.67
C THR A 20 -14.38 14.43 3.30
N GLU A 21 -14.49 14.09 2.01
CA GLU A 21 -15.39 13.07 1.48
C GLU A 21 -15.15 11.68 2.08
N LEU A 22 -13.92 11.38 2.51
CA LEU A 22 -13.60 10.14 3.22
C LEU A 22 -14.09 10.20 4.68
N THR A 23 -13.87 11.33 5.36
CA THR A 23 -14.30 11.49 6.76
C THR A 23 -15.81 11.57 6.93
N VAL A 24 -16.54 12.08 5.94
CA VAL A 24 -18.01 12.08 5.93
C VAL A 24 -18.61 10.77 5.39
N GLY A 25 -17.77 9.86 4.87
CA GLY A 25 -18.16 8.52 4.43
C GLY A 25 -18.82 8.46 3.05
N GLU A 26 -18.71 9.53 2.24
CA GLU A 26 -19.20 9.55 0.85
C GLU A 26 -18.36 8.66 -0.07
N THR A 27 -17.05 8.61 0.19
CA THR A 27 -16.11 7.77 -0.55
C THR A 27 -15.47 6.73 0.37
N ARG A 28 -15.40 5.48 -0.10
CA ARG A 28 -14.64 4.43 0.58
C ARG A 28 -13.15 4.60 0.29
N ASP A 29 -12.34 4.63 1.34
CA ASP A 29 -10.89 4.65 1.19
C ASP A 29 -10.33 3.29 0.73
N THR A 30 -10.13 3.16 -0.58
CA THR A 30 -9.44 2.01 -1.18
C THR A 30 -7.93 2.21 -1.27
N ASN A 31 -7.45 3.45 -1.22
CA ASN A 31 -6.04 3.79 -1.42
C ASN A 31 -5.17 3.27 -0.28
N ALA A 32 -5.57 3.52 0.97
CA ALA A 32 -4.81 3.02 2.14
C ALA A 32 -4.72 1.48 2.12
N SER A 33 -5.80 0.81 1.70
CA SER A 33 -5.81 -0.65 1.56
C SER A 33 -4.84 -1.15 0.49
N GLU A 34 -4.75 -0.46 -0.66
CA GLU A 34 -3.83 -0.82 -1.74
C GLU A 34 -2.36 -0.57 -1.36
N LEU A 35 -2.06 0.61 -0.82
CA LEU A 35 -0.72 0.98 -0.38
C LEU A 35 -0.25 0.09 0.78
N GLY A 36 -1.14 -0.19 1.74
CA GLY A 36 -0.87 -1.10 2.85
C GLY A 36 -0.48 -2.50 2.36
N ARG A 37 -1.26 -3.08 1.43
CA ARG A 37 -0.89 -4.36 0.80
C ARG A 37 0.44 -4.31 0.06
N SER A 38 0.71 -3.21 -0.65
CA SER A 38 1.99 -3.03 -1.35
C SER A 38 3.17 -3.04 -0.38
N LEU A 39 3.10 -2.24 0.68
CA LEU A 39 4.16 -2.11 1.68
C LEU A 39 4.35 -3.38 2.51
N THR A 40 3.26 -4.04 2.93
CA THR A 40 3.35 -5.30 3.68
C THR A 40 3.98 -6.42 2.87
N ARG A 41 3.78 -6.47 1.53
CA ARG A 41 4.48 -7.43 0.66
C ARG A 41 5.98 -7.18 0.59
N LEU A 42 6.40 -5.94 0.79
CA LEU A 42 7.80 -5.53 0.84
C LEU A 42 8.38 -5.60 2.26
N GLY A 43 7.67 -6.23 3.20
CA GLY A 43 8.13 -6.39 4.58
C GLY A 43 8.05 -5.12 5.43
N VAL A 44 7.25 -4.14 5.03
CA VAL A 44 7.01 -2.93 5.83
C VAL A 44 5.76 -3.14 6.69
N ARG A 45 5.90 -2.98 8.00
CA ARG A 45 4.81 -3.05 8.96
C ARG A 45 4.01 -1.74 8.95
N ILE A 46 2.73 -1.81 8.61
CA ILE A 46 1.82 -0.69 8.76
C ILE A 46 1.43 -0.55 10.23
N VAL A 47 1.85 0.55 10.86
CA VAL A 47 1.61 0.84 12.28
C VAL A 47 0.24 1.49 12.48
N ARG A 48 -0.16 2.37 11.57
CA ARG A 48 -1.42 3.10 11.63
C ARG A 48 -1.90 3.45 10.22
N MET A 49 -3.23 3.49 10.05
CA MET A 49 -3.89 4.12 8.91
C MET A 49 -4.86 5.15 9.48
N THR A 50 -4.82 6.38 8.98
CA THR A 50 -5.62 7.50 9.50
C THR A 50 -6.34 8.18 8.33
N VAL A 51 -7.64 8.43 8.49
CA VAL A 51 -8.44 9.24 7.56
C VAL A 51 -8.60 10.64 8.15
N LEU A 52 -8.34 11.67 7.36
CA LEU A 52 -8.26 13.07 7.79
C LEU A 52 -9.12 13.96 6.87
N PRO A 53 -9.78 15.00 7.42
CA PRO A 53 -10.45 15.99 6.60
C PRO A 53 -9.42 16.92 5.92
N ASP A 54 -9.88 17.74 4.99
CA ASP A 54 -9.08 18.79 4.34
C ASP A 54 -8.86 19.98 5.30
N ASP A 55 -8.12 19.72 6.38
CA ASP A 55 -7.82 20.69 7.44
C ASP A 55 -6.32 20.74 7.70
N LEU A 56 -5.72 21.91 7.53
CA LEU A 56 -4.27 22.09 7.61
C LEU A 56 -3.71 21.65 8.97
N ASP A 57 -4.39 21.98 10.06
CA ASP A 57 -3.92 21.66 11.42
C ASP A 57 -4.00 20.16 11.70
N ALA A 58 -5.07 19.49 11.26
CA ALA A 58 -5.23 18.04 11.40
C ALA A 58 -4.17 17.30 10.58
N VAL A 59 -3.98 17.70 9.33
CA VAL A 59 -3.00 17.06 8.42
C VAL A 59 -1.57 17.29 8.90
N SER A 60 -1.22 18.53 9.29
CA SER A 60 0.12 18.86 9.81
C SER A 60 0.46 18.06 11.06
N ARG A 61 -0.48 17.96 12.02
CA ARG A 61 -0.28 17.15 13.23
C ARG A 61 -0.11 15.68 12.90
N ALA A 62 -0.90 15.13 11.98
CA ALA A 62 -0.78 13.73 11.58
C ALA A 62 0.59 13.41 10.95
N PHE A 63 1.13 14.30 10.10
CA PHE A 63 2.48 14.16 9.57
C PHE A 63 3.55 14.27 10.66
N ALA A 64 3.46 15.26 11.54
CA ALA A 64 4.40 15.44 12.65
C ALA A 64 4.44 14.19 13.54
N ASP A 65 3.28 13.77 14.03
CA ASP A 65 3.10 12.60 14.89
C ASP A 65 3.54 11.30 14.19
N GLY A 66 3.23 11.15 12.90
CA GLY A 66 3.60 9.99 12.11
C GLY A 66 5.11 9.90 11.93
N LEU A 67 5.75 11.01 11.55
CA LEU A 67 7.20 11.07 11.37
C LEU A 67 7.97 10.92 12.69
N GLU A 68 7.39 11.18 13.85
CA GLU A 68 8.04 10.80 15.11
C GLU A 68 7.98 9.29 15.36
N ARG A 69 6.88 8.65 14.94
CA ARG A 69 6.52 7.27 15.27
C ARG A 69 7.08 6.21 14.33
N VAL A 70 7.14 6.50 13.03
CA VAL A 70 7.48 5.54 11.98
C VAL A 70 8.60 6.03 11.07
N ASP A 71 9.13 5.13 10.24
CA ASP A 71 10.19 5.45 9.28
C ASP A 71 9.64 6.10 8.00
N LEU A 72 8.41 5.74 7.61
CA LEU A 72 7.77 6.18 6.37
C LEU A 72 6.32 6.64 6.61
N VAL A 73 5.99 7.87 6.25
CA VAL A 73 4.59 8.33 6.19
C VAL A 73 4.19 8.48 4.73
N VAL A 74 3.11 7.81 4.30
CA VAL A 74 2.59 7.93 2.92
C VAL A 74 1.18 8.48 3.00
N SER A 75 0.93 9.57 2.28
CA SER A 75 -0.38 10.18 2.19
C SER A 75 -0.98 10.08 0.80
N THR A 76 -2.31 10.09 0.71
CA THR A 76 -3.04 10.27 -0.54
C THR A 76 -4.08 11.37 -0.40
N GLY A 77 -4.21 12.24 -1.41
CA GLY A 77 -5.20 13.33 -1.43
C GLY A 77 -4.62 14.70 -1.07
N GLY A 78 -5.40 15.75 -1.30
CA GLY A 78 -5.04 17.14 -1.00
C GLY A 78 -3.86 17.71 -1.80
N LEU A 79 -3.63 17.25 -3.04
CA LEU A 79 -2.54 17.70 -3.93
C LEU A 79 -3.00 18.52 -5.15
N GLY A 80 -4.31 18.70 -5.29
CA GLY A 80 -4.88 19.53 -6.33
C GLY A 80 -4.53 21.02 -6.17
N PRO A 81 -5.09 21.86 -7.04
CA PRO A 81 -4.84 23.29 -7.00
C PRO A 81 -5.78 24.06 -6.05
N THR A 82 -6.81 23.41 -5.49
CA THR A 82 -7.89 24.12 -4.78
C THR A 82 -7.45 24.60 -3.38
N PRO A 83 -8.23 25.51 -2.74
CA PRO A 83 -7.95 25.94 -1.37
C PRO A 83 -7.97 24.79 -0.35
N ASP A 84 -8.77 23.76 -0.60
CA ASP A 84 -8.90 22.60 0.29
C ASP A 84 -7.73 21.61 0.14
N ASP A 85 -6.94 21.70 -0.94
CA ASP A 85 -5.79 20.83 -1.19
C ASP A 85 -4.56 21.19 -0.34
N LEU A 86 -4.57 20.87 0.96
CA LEU A 86 -3.61 21.42 1.94
C LEU A 86 -2.42 20.50 2.28
N THR A 87 -2.24 19.38 1.59
CA THR A 87 -1.22 18.37 1.94
C THR A 87 0.21 18.90 1.78
N ARG A 88 0.49 19.71 0.75
CA ARG A 88 1.84 20.28 0.53
C ARG A 88 2.20 21.28 1.63
N GLU A 89 1.27 22.15 1.98
CA GLU A 89 1.39 23.11 3.07
C GLU A 89 1.65 22.42 4.40
N ALA A 90 0.92 21.33 4.68
CA ALA A 90 1.11 20.57 5.91
C ALA A 90 2.52 19.97 6.01
N ILE A 91 3.02 19.36 4.93
CA ILE A 91 4.38 18.80 4.89
C ILE A 91 5.42 19.92 5.04
N ALA A 92 5.24 21.04 4.34
CA ALA A 92 6.11 22.20 4.44
C ALA A 92 6.21 22.75 5.88
N ALA A 93 5.06 22.86 6.57
CA ALA A 93 5.00 23.28 7.97
C ALA A 93 5.75 22.31 8.91
N VAL A 94 5.60 21.00 8.72
CA VAL A 94 6.30 19.97 9.52
C VAL A 94 7.81 19.96 9.26
N CYS A 95 8.23 20.24 8.03
CA CYS A 95 9.65 20.39 7.72
C CYS A 95 10.23 21.76 8.13
N ALA A 96 9.37 22.73 8.50
CA ALA A 96 9.74 24.13 8.72
C ALA A 96 10.46 24.73 7.50
N GLU A 97 9.96 24.43 6.30
CA GLU A 97 10.54 24.85 5.03
C GLU A 97 9.49 25.62 4.21
N GLU A 98 9.91 26.71 3.57
CA GLU A 98 9.03 27.52 2.72
C GLU A 98 8.96 26.93 1.30
N PRO A 99 7.76 26.68 0.75
CA PRO A 99 7.62 26.21 -0.62
C PRO A 99 7.94 27.32 -1.63
N VAL A 100 8.64 26.96 -2.69
CA VAL A 100 8.90 27.82 -3.85
C VAL A 100 8.41 27.17 -5.13
N ILE A 101 8.09 27.98 -6.13
CA ILE A 101 7.73 27.46 -7.46
C ILE A 101 8.98 26.88 -8.12
N ASP A 102 8.91 25.61 -8.51
CA ASP A 102 9.89 24.97 -9.36
C ASP A 102 9.63 25.34 -10.83
N PRO A 103 10.57 26.02 -11.52
CA PRO A 103 10.36 26.46 -12.90
C PRO A 103 10.18 25.32 -13.90
N ALA A 104 10.74 24.14 -13.66
CA ALA A 104 10.59 23.00 -14.56
C ALA A 104 9.19 22.39 -14.44
N ILE A 105 8.66 22.28 -13.21
CA ILE A 105 7.28 21.83 -12.99
C ILE A 105 6.29 22.86 -13.55
N GLU A 106 6.52 24.15 -13.33
CA GLU A 106 5.68 25.20 -13.92
C GLU A 106 5.67 25.12 -15.45
N GLY A 107 6.85 24.97 -16.08
CA GLY A 107 6.97 24.82 -17.53
C GLY A 107 6.18 23.62 -18.05
N TRP A 108 6.36 22.45 -17.43
CA TRP A 108 5.60 21.23 -17.75
C TRP A 108 4.09 21.41 -17.60
N LEU A 109 3.64 22.05 -16.51
CA LEU A 109 2.22 22.38 -16.33
C LEU A 109 1.72 23.27 -17.45
N ARG A 110 2.42 24.37 -17.77
CA ARG A 110 2.00 25.27 -18.85
C ARG A 110 1.90 24.55 -20.20
N GLU A 111 2.80 23.62 -20.49
CA GLU A 111 2.72 22.78 -21.70
C GLU A 111 1.46 21.91 -21.74
N LEU A 112 1.02 21.35 -20.60
CA LEU A 112 -0.20 20.54 -20.56
C LEU A 112 -1.46 21.33 -20.97
N TRP A 113 -1.53 22.62 -20.62
CA TRP A 113 -2.63 23.49 -21.03
C TRP A 113 -2.47 23.96 -22.48
N ALA A 114 -1.24 24.30 -22.88
CA ALA A 114 -0.94 24.70 -24.25
C ALA A 114 -1.30 23.59 -25.27
N ARG A 115 -1.02 22.31 -24.97
CA ARG A 115 -1.41 21.16 -25.81
C ARG A 115 -2.93 20.99 -25.99
N ARG A 116 -3.72 21.62 -25.13
CA ARG A 116 -5.19 21.58 -25.15
C ARG A 116 -5.78 22.89 -25.68
N ASP A 117 -4.94 23.83 -26.14
CA ASP A 117 -5.33 25.19 -26.53
C ASP A 117 -6.10 25.94 -25.43
N LEU A 118 -5.76 25.69 -24.16
CA LEU A 118 -6.37 26.32 -22.99
C LEU A 118 -5.42 27.33 -22.33
N PRO A 119 -5.92 28.44 -21.77
CA PRO A 119 -5.11 29.34 -20.97
C PRO A 119 -4.73 28.68 -19.64
N PHE A 120 -3.50 28.93 -19.17
CA PHE A 120 -3.01 28.39 -17.90
C PHE A 120 -3.64 29.14 -16.70
N PRO A 121 -4.39 28.46 -15.80
CA PRO A 121 -4.98 29.08 -14.63
C PRO A 121 -3.93 29.33 -13.54
N ALA A 122 -3.90 30.52 -12.95
CA ALA A 122 -2.92 30.88 -11.92
C ALA A 122 -3.01 30.00 -10.66
N ILE A 123 -4.20 29.48 -10.33
CA ILE A 123 -4.42 28.59 -9.19
C ILE A 123 -3.60 27.28 -9.30
N ASN A 124 -3.28 26.84 -10.52
CA ASN A 124 -2.47 25.65 -10.75
C ASN A 124 -0.97 25.87 -10.45
N LEU A 125 -0.49 27.11 -10.25
CA LEU A 125 0.89 27.38 -9.86
C LEU A 125 1.26 26.70 -8.53
N LYS A 126 0.30 26.55 -7.62
CA LYS A 126 0.47 25.80 -6.36
C LYS A 126 0.95 24.37 -6.58
N GLN A 127 0.59 23.74 -7.71
CA GLN A 127 1.02 22.38 -8.05
C GLN A 127 2.49 22.30 -8.48
N ALA A 128 3.14 23.43 -8.72
CA ALA A 128 4.57 23.54 -8.98
C ALA A 128 5.40 23.84 -7.72
N TRP A 129 4.79 23.85 -6.53
CA TRP A 129 5.53 24.04 -5.29
C TRP A 129 6.45 22.87 -4.97
N LEU A 130 7.65 23.18 -4.49
CA LEU A 130 8.56 22.29 -3.80
C LEU A 130 9.19 23.01 -2.61
N ILE A 131 9.44 22.26 -1.54
CA ILE A 131 10.34 22.65 -0.45
C ILE A 131 11.75 22.08 -0.72
N PRO A 132 12.83 22.65 -0.14
CA PRO A 132 14.20 22.18 -0.36
C PRO A 132 14.43 20.67 -0.12
N SER A 133 13.74 20.07 0.85
CA SER A 133 13.82 18.63 1.15
C SER A 133 12.94 17.74 0.26
N ALA A 134 12.07 18.34 -0.56
CA ALA A 134 11.17 17.61 -1.44
C ALA A 134 11.73 17.44 -2.85
N SER A 135 11.47 16.27 -3.42
CA SER A 135 11.54 16.04 -4.86
C SER A 135 10.16 15.70 -5.41
N ALA A 136 9.86 16.15 -6.62
CA ALA A 136 8.60 15.84 -7.26
C ALA A 136 8.55 14.37 -7.74
N LEU A 137 7.40 13.74 -7.58
CA LEU A 137 7.03 12.47 -8.19
C LEU A 137 6.19 12.78 -9.43
N ALA A 138 6.66 12.37 -10.61
CA ALA A 138 5.98 12.70 -11.86
C ALA A 138 4.57 12.11 -11.91
N ASN A 139 3.61 12.90 -12.40
CA ASN A 139 2.23 12.46 -12.59
C ASN A 139 1.87 12.51 -14.08
N PRO A 140 2.07 11.42 -14.86
CA PRO A 140 1.72 11.41 -16.27
C PRO A 140 0.20 11.42 -16.52
N ASN A 141 -0.61 11.09 -15.51
CA ASN A 141 -2.05 10.90 -15.64
C ASN A 141 -2.88 12.04 -15.05
N GLY A 142 -2.24 13.09 -14.53
CA GLY A 142 -2.89 14.23 -13.91
C GLY A 142 -1.99 15.45 -13.89
N THR A 143 -2.42 16.51 -13.19
CA THR A 143 -1.67 17.78 -13.11
C THR A 143 -0.98 17.97 -11.77
N ALA A 144 -1.18 17.07 -10.80
CA ALA A 144 -0.61 17.18 -9.46
C ALA A 144 0.59 16.23 -9.31
N PRO A 145 1.84 16.70 -9.41
CA PRO A 145 2.99 15.91 -8.99
C PRO A 145 2.89 15.58 -7.51
N GLY A 146 3.30 14.36 -7.15
CA GLY A 146 3.47 13.96 -5.76
C GLY A 146 4.73 14.58 -5.16
N TRP A 147 4.86 14.48 -3.84
CA TRP A 147 6.07 14.89 -3.13
C TRP A 147 6.75 13.66 -2.52
N PHE A 148 8.08 13.64 -2.58
CA PHE A 148 8.93 12.70 -1.87
C PHE A 148 9.93 13.51 -1.05
N VAL A 149 9.82 13.43 0.27
CA VAL A 149 10.61 14.21 1.23
C VAL A 149 11.47 13.27 2.05
N THR A 150 12.78 13.50 2.06
CA THR A 150 13.71 12.80 2.96
C THR A 150 14.16 13.75 4.04
N ARG A 151 13.86 13.43 5.30
CA ARG A 151 14.32 14.21 6.45
C ARG A 151 15.81 13.92 6.76
N PRO A 152 16.51 14.87 7.40
CA PRO A 152 17.90 14.66 7.82
C PRO A 152 18.13 13.46 8.75
N ASP A 153 17.09 13.02 9.46
CA ASP A 153 17.13 11.86 10.36
C ASP A 153 16.82 10.52 9.66
N GLY A 154 16.73 10.54 8.33
CA GLY A 154 16.52 9.37 7.47
C GLY A 154 15.06 8.96 7.29
N ARG A 155 14.11 9.65 7.91
CA ARG A 155 12.68 9.37 7.75
C ARG A 155 12.12 9.98 6.47
N VAL A 156 11.08 9.36 5.94
CA VAL A 156 10.53 9.73 4.63
C VAL A 156 9.04 10.09 4.75
N ALA A 157 8.63 11.18 4.10
CA ALA A 157 7.24 11.50 3.85
C ALA A 157 6.96 11.49 2.34
N ILE A 158 5.86 10.84 1.95
CA ILE A 158 5.40 10.78 0.55
C ILE A 158 3.98 11.32 0.50
N ALA A 159 3.69 12.14 -0.51
CA ALA A 159 2.34 12.55 -0.86
C ALA A 159 2.01 12.14 -2.29
N LEU A 160 0.89 11.44 -2.43
CA LEU A 160 0.36 10.95 -3.69
C LEU A 160 -1.02 11.57 -3.96
N PRO A 161 -1.45 11.66 -5.23
CA PRO A 161 -2.78 12.13 -5.57
C PRO A 161 -3.87 11.18 -5.03
N GLY A 162 -5.08 11.71 -4.83
CA GLY A 162 -6.23 10.92 -4.38
C GLY A 162 -6.77 9.93 -5.43
N PRO A 163 -6.94 10.33 -6.71
CA PRO A 163 -7.47 9.43 -7.73
C PRO A 163 -6.59 8.18 -7.94
N PRO A 164 -7.13 6.95 -7.82
CA PRO A 164 -6.36 5.72 -8.04
C PRO A 164 -5.64 5.61 -9.40
N PRO A 165 -6.21 6.08 -10.53
CA PRO A 165 -5.51 6.08 -11.82
C PRO A 165 -4.25 6.94 -11.87
N GLU A 166 -4.12 7.93 -10.98
CA GLU A 166 -2.92 8.76 -10.83
C GLU A 166 -1.99 8.20 -9.75
N MET A 167 -2.56 7.78 -8.61
CA MET A 167 -1.82 7.27 -7.45
C MET A 167 -1.04 5.99 -7.78
N ARG A 168 -1.67 5.00 -8.41
CA ARG A 168 -1.08 3.69 -8.69
C ARG A 168 0.20 3.77 -9.53
N PRO A 169 0.23 4.43 -10.71
CA PRO A 169 1.46 4.53 -11.49
C PRO A 169 2.53 5.36 -10.79
N MET A 170 2.15 6.42 -10.07
CA MET A 170 3.11 7.22 -9.31
C MET A 170 3.74 6.39 -8.17
N TRP A 171 2.94 5.61 -7.46
CA TRP A 171 3.43 4.71 -6.42
C TRP A 171 4.40 3.68 -6.99
N ALA A 172 4.00 2.98 -8.06
CA ALA A 172 4.76 1.88 -8.64
C ALA A 172 6.04 2.34 -9.35
N ASN A 173 5.98 3.45 -10.10
CA ASN A 173 7.04 3.85 -11.02
C ASN A 173 7.93 4.97 -10.49
N GLU A 174 7.47 5.74 -9.49
CA GLU A 174 8.22 6.87 -8.93
C GLU A 174 8.57 6.63 -7.46
N ALA A 175 7.59 6.35 -6.60
CA ALA A 175 7.81 6.25 -5.16
C ALA A 175 8.60 4.99 -4.77
N LEU A 176 8.15 3.80 -5.19
CA LEU A 176 8.82 2.54 -4.84
C LEU A 176 10.28 2.47 -5.30
N PRO A 177 10.64 2.86 -6.54
CA PRO A 177 12.05 2.87 -6.97
C PRO A 177 12.94 3.81 -6.16
N ARG A 178 12.39 4.92 -5.63
CA ARG A 178 13.13 5.86 -4.77
C ARG A 178 13.24 5.36 -3.32
N LEU A 179 12.26 4.60 -2.84
CA LEU A 179 12.30 3.94 -1.52
C LEU A 179 13.28 2.76 -1.47
N ALA A 180 13.37 1.98 -2.56
CA ALA A 180 14.20 0.78 -2.63
C ALA A 180 15.67 0.99 -2.19
N PRO A 181 16.42 1.98 -2.69
CA PRO A 181 17.80 2.21 -2.27
C PRO A 181 17.95 2.70 -0.82
N LEU A 182 16.86 3.17 -0.18
CA LEU A 182 16.84 3.55 1.24
C LEU A 182 16.68 2.35 2.17
N GLY A 183 16.50 1.14 1.63
CA GLY A 183 16.27 -0.08 2.40
C GLY A 183 14.81 -0.22 2.83
N LEU A 184 13.92 -0.46 1.88
CA LEU A 184 12.49 -0.62 2.13
C LEU A 184 12.15 -2.01 2.69
N GLY A 185 11.70 -2.05 3.94
CA GLY A 185 11.23 -3.25 4.64
C GLY A 185 12.28 -4.36 4.82
N ASP A 186 11.80 -5.50 5.32
CA ASP A 186 12.59 -6.72 5.53
C ASP A 186 12.27 -7.78 4.45
N ASP A 187 13.16 -8.77 4.32
CA ASP A 187 12.88 -9.89 3.41
C ASP A 187 11.77 -10.75 4.03
N VAL A 188 10.62 -10.76 3.37
CA VAL A 188 9.44 -11.51 3.81
C VAL A 188 9.11 -12.61 2.83
N VAL A 189 8.95 -13.82 3.37
CA VAL A 189 8.40 -14.95 2.64
C VAL A 189 6.94 -15.10 3.07
N SER A 190 6.03 -15.28 2.11
CA SER A 190 4.65 -15.58 2.43
C SER A 190 4.00 -16.60 1.50
N ARG A 191 3.04 -17.32 2.07
CA ARG A 191 2.17 -18.27 1.39
C ARG A 191 0.74 -17.94 1.77
N THR A 192 -0.16 -17.94 0.80
CA THR A 192 -1.59 -17.73 1.03
C THR A 192 -2.35 -18.91 0.46
N TYR A 193 -3.22 -19.50 1.27
CA TYR A 193 -4.22 -20.47 0.85
C TYR A 193 -5.58 -19.77 0.79
N ARG A 194 -6.31 -19.96 -0.31
CA ARG A 194 -7.67 -19.44 -0.48
C ARG A 194 -8.64 -20.59 -0.28
N LEU A 195 -9.54 -20.43 0.69
CA LEU A 195 -10.46 -21.47 1.13
C LEU A 195 -11.90 -21.16 0.71
N THR A 196 -12.68 -22.21 0.52
CA THR A 196 -14.14 -22.16 0.28
C THR A 196 -14.84 -23.24 1.11
N GLY A 197 -16.14 -23.07 1.36
CA GLY A 197 -16.94 -24.06 2.11
C GLY A 197 -16.71 -24.07 3.63
N ILE A 198 -15.92 -23.14 4.17
CA ILE A 198 -15.62 -23.03 5.61
C ILE A 198 -15.73 -21.59 6.11
N GLY A 199 -16.30 -21.42 7.31
CA GLY A 199 -16.38 -20.13 8.00
C GLY A 199 -15.20 -19.87 8.94
N GLU A 200 -14.97 -18.60 9.29
CA GLU A 200 -13.79 -18.17 10.07
C GLU A 200 -13.68 -18.85 11.44
N SER A 201 -14.77 -19.01 12.19
CA SER A 201 -14.74 -19.66 13.50
C SER A 201 -14.38 -21.14 13.43
N GLN A 202 -14.84 -21.85 12.39
CA GLN A 202 -14.49 -23.25 12.16
C GLN A 202 -13.03 -23.38 11.76
N LEU A 203 -12.57 -22.51 10.85
CA LEU A 203 -11.18 -22.43 10.44
C LEU A 203 -10.24 -22.18 11.62
N ALA A 204 -10.56 -21.22 12.49
CA ALA A 204 -9.78 -20.95 13.69
C ALA A 204 -9.72 -22.17 14.62
N GLY A 205 -10.82 -22.91 14.75
CA GLY A 205 -10.87 -24.17 15.49
C GLY A 205 -9.95 -25.26 14.90
N LEU A 206 -9.94 -25.41 13.57
CA LEU A 206 -9.06 -26.37 12.87
C LEU A 206 -7.58 -26.00 13.00
N LEU A 207 -7.24 -24.72 12.84
CA LEU A 207 -5.85 -24.24 12.95
C LEU A 207 -5.33 -24.31 14.39
N GLY A 208 -6.18 -24.02 15.37
CA GLY A 208 -5.85 -24.05 16.78
C GLY A 208 -4.93 -22.91 17.23
N GLU A 209 -4.95 -22.65 18.54
CA GLU A 209 -4.21 -21.57 19.19
C GLU A 209 -2.69 -21.58 18.94
N PRO A 210 -1.98 -22.73 18.91
CA PRO A 210 -0.54 -22.74 18.68
C PRO A 210 -0.11 -22.19 17.32
N LEU A 211 -0.92 -22.36 16.26
CA LEU A 211 -0.60 -21.78 14.95
C LEU A 211 -0.96 -20.29 14.91
N LEU A 212 -2.15 -19.94 15.43
CA LEU A 212 -2.67 -18.57 15.36
C LEU A 212 -1.92 -17.57 16.25
N ARG A 213 -1.22 -18.04 17.30
CA ARG A 213 -0.39 -17.20 18.17
C ARG A 213 1.09 -17.20 17.81
N GLY A 214 1.48 -17.83 16.70
CA GLY A 214 2.84 -17.78 16.19
C GLY A 214 3.26 -16.34 15.85
N THR A 215 4.48 -15.96 16.21
CA THR A 215 5.02 -14.62 15.95
C THR A 215 5.96 -14.56 14.74
N ASN A 216 6.58 -15.69 14.37
CA ASN A 216 7.36 -15.83 13.14
C ASN A 216 7.56 -17.34 12.84
N PRO A 217 6.84 -17.95 11.87
CA PRO A 217 5.85 -17.33 10.99
C PRO A 217 4.57 -16.91 11.71
N VAL A 218 3.94 -15.86 11.21
CA VAL A 218 2.58 -15.44 11.58
C VAL A 218 1.60 -16.18 10.69
N VAL A 219 0.57 -16.79 11.29
CA VAL A 219 -0.57 -17.37 10.59
C VAL A 219 -1.80 -16.50 10.85
N ALA A 220 -2.33 -15.88 9.80
CA ALA A 220 -3.48 -14.99 9.88
C ALA A 220 -4.62 -15.48 8.98
N THR A 221 -5.85 -15.31 9.44
CA THR A 221 -7.07 -15.59 8.69
C THR A 221 -7.70 -14.28 8.21
N TYR A 222 -8.18 -14.25 6.98
CA TYR A 222 -8.86 -13.07 6.41
C TYR A 222 -10.17 -13.48 5.74
N ALA A 223 -11.30 -13.02 6.29
CA ALA A 223 -12.58 -13.14 5.62
C ALA A 223 -12.69 -12.14 4.45
N ARG A 224 -13.01 -12.66 3.26
CA ARG A 224 -13.33 -11.87 2.07
C ARG A 224 -14.72 -12.21 1.58
N ALA A 225 -15.22 -11.43 0.63
CA ALA A 225 -16.52 -11.69 0.02
C ALA A 225 -16.53 -13.01 -0.78
N ASP A 226 -15.39 -13.41 -1.34
CA ASP A 226 -15.24 -14.52 -2.28
C ASP A 226 -14.49 -15.74 -1.71
N ALA A 227 -13.85 -15.60 -0.54
CA ALA A 227 -13.04 -16.65 0.09
C ALA A 227 -12.79 -16.35 1.58
N VAL A 228 -12.30 -17.34 2.31
CA VAL A 228 -11.53 -17.12 3.54
C VAL A 228 -10.08 -17.43 3.22
N ASP A 229 -9.17 -16.48 3.41
CA ASP A 229 -7.74 -16.71 3.17
C ASP A 229 -7.03 -17.11 4.46
N VAL A 230 -6.08 -18.03 4.37
CA VAL A 230 -5.05 -18.27 5.40
C VAL A 230 -3.72 -17.81 4.85
N ARG A 231 -3.13 -16.77 5.45
CA ARG A 231 -1.81 -16.26 5.09
C ARG A 231 -0.80 -16.68 6.14
N ILE A 232 0.32 -17.20 5.67
CA ILE A 232 1.49 -17.56 6.45
C ILE A 232 2.60 -16.63 5.99
N SER A 233 3.21 -15.89 6.91
CA SER A 233 4.30 -14.97 6.57
C SER A 233 5.39 -14.99 7.62
N ALA A 234 6.64 -14.97 7.17
CA ALA A 234 7.80 -14.87 8.04
C ALA A 234 8.75 -13.77 7.55
N SER A 235 9.41 -13.10 8.49
CA SER A 235 10.45 -12.11 8.23
C SER A 235 11.83 -12.67 8.56
N SER A 236 12.84 -12.27 7.79
CA SER A 236 14.26 -12.55 8.05
C SER A 236 14.85 -11.76 9.24
N GLU A 237 14.04 -10.95 9.93
CA GLU A 237 14.49 -9.99 10.94
C GLU A 237 15.40 -10.59 12.04
N ARG A 238 16.41 -9.81 12.44
CA ARG A 238 17.15 -9.99 13.70
C ARG A 238 16.22 -9.74 14.89
N VAL A 239 15.80 -10.79 15.58
CA VAL A 239 15.09 -10.63 16.86
C VAL A 239 16.12 -10.42 17.98
N GLY A 240 16.58 -9.18 18.16
CA GLY A 240 17.43 -8.79 19.29
C GLY A 240 18.94 -8.72 19.01
N PRO A 241 19.74 -8.21 19.97
CA PRO A 241 21.15 -7.89 19.77
C PRO A 241 22.08 -9.11 19.59
N ASP A 242 21.64 -10.31 20.01
CA ASP A 242 22.45 -11.54 20.02
C ASP A 242 21.91 -12.64 19.09
N HIS A 243 20.91 -12.35 18.24
CA HIS A 243 20.39 -13.30 17.27
C HIS A 243 20.75 -12.87 15.86
N ASP A 244 21.51 -13.71 15.16
CA ASP A 244 21.64 -13.61 13.71
C ASP A 244 20.24 -13.80 13.10
N GLY A 245 19.79 -12.83 12.29
CA GLY A 245 18.54 -12.93 11.55
C GLY A 245 18.53 -14.20 10.70
N LEU A 246 17.34 -14.67 10.32
CA LEU A 246 17.25 -15.84 9.46
C LEU A 246 17.76 -15.50 8.05
N SER A 247 18.59 -16.37 7.47
CA SER A 247 18.83 -16.35 6.02
C SER A 247 17.49 -16.49 5.30
N LEU A 248 17.35 -15.90 4.11
CA LEU A 248 16.14 -16.04 3.29
C LEU A 248 15.74 -17.51 3.11
N THR A 249 16.71 -18.41 2.88
CA THR A 249 16.48 -19.86 2.77
C THR A 249 15.91 -20.47 4.06
N ALA A 250 16.35 -19.98 5.22
CA ALA A 250 15.82 -20.43 6.50
C ALA A 250 14.40 -19.87 6.74
N THR A 251 14.15 -18.62 6.34
CA THR A 251 12.81 -18.01 6.34
C THR A 251 11.84 -18.77 5.45
N GLU A 252 12.26 -19.19 4.26
CA GLU A 252 11.48 -20.05 3.37
C GLU A 252 11.17 -21.39 4.03
N ALA A 253 12.17 -22.06 4.61
CA ALA A 253 12.00 -23.35 5.26
C ALA A 253 10.99 -23.33 6.42
N ILE A 254 10.98 -22.28 7.25
CA ILE A 254 9.99 -22.17 8.35
C ILE A 254 8.58 -21.88 7.83
N VAL A 255 8.45 -21.13 6.74
CA VAL A 255 7.16 -20.88 6.09
C VAL A 255 6.61 -22.17 5.49
N GLU A 256 7.43 -22.93 4.76
CA GLU A 256 7.02 -24.21 4.18
C GLU A 256 6.64 -25.23 5.26
N ALA A 257 7.45 -25.40 6.30
CA ALA A 257 7.13 -26.30 7.41
C ALA A 257 5.82 -25.91 8.13
N THR A 258 5.54 -24.61 8.25
CA THR A 258 4.26 -24.13 8.81
C THR A 258 3.11 -24.34 7.82
N ALA A 259 3.36 -24.16 6.53
CA ALA A 259 2.41 -24.35 5.46
C ALA A 259 1.94 -25.80 5.34
N GLU A 260 2.85 -26.77 5.49
CA GLU A 260 2.52 -28.20 5.57
C GLU A 260 1.56 -28.49 6.74
N ARG A 261 1.92 -28.02 7.95
CA ARG A 261 1.08 -28.18 9.16
C ARG A 261 -0.29 -27.52 9.04
N VAL A 262 -0.37 -26.40 8.33
CA VAL A 262 -1.64 -25.73 8.01
C VAL A 262 -2.44 -26.59 7.03
N LEU A 263 -1.84 -27.01 5.92
CA LEU A 263 -2.50 -27.81 4.88
C LEU A 263 -3.05 -29.13 5.41
N GLU A 264 -2.35 -29.80 6.33
CA GLU A 264 -2.85 -31.02 7.00
C GLU A 264 -4.24 -30.83 7.64
N ARG A 265 -4.57 -29.59 8.04
CA ARG A 265 -5.81 -29.25 8.76
C ARG A 265 -6.88 -28.65 7.88
N ILE A 266 -6.50 -27.98 6.80
CA ILE A 266 -7.41 -27.18 5.98
C ILE A 266 -7.48 -27.62 4.51
N GLY A 267 -6.67 -28.61 4.11
CA GLY A 267 -6.42 -28.93 2.70
C GLY A 267 -7.67 -29.23 1.89
N GLU A 268 -8.71 -29.82 2.48
CA GLU A 268 -9.99 -30.09 1.80
C GLU A 268 -10.75 -28.83 1.38
N TYR A 269 -10.47 -27.69 2.02
CA TYR A 269 -11.14 -26.42 1.74
C TYR A 269 -10.35 -25.53 0.77
N VAL A 270 -9.08 -25.85 0.52
CA VAL A 270 -8.20 -25.03 -0.31
C VAL A 270 -8.57 -25.21 -1.78
N TRP A 271 -9.01 -24.13 -2.42
CA TRP A 271 -9.32 -24.13 -3.86
C TRP A 271 -8.24 -23.42 -4.70
N ALA A 272 -7.45 -22.54 -4.10
CA ALA A 272 -6.35 -21.86 -4.77
C ALA A 272 -5.28 -21.34 -3.80
N THR A 273 -4.18 -20.82 -4.35
CA THR A 273 -3.08 -20.20 -3.60
C THR A 273 -2.80 -18.78 -4.10
N GLY A 274 -2.10 -17.99 -3.29
CA GLY A 274 -1.65 -16.65 -3.66
C GLY A 274 -2.81 -15.69 -3.94
N GLU A 275 -2.73 -15.00 -5.08
CA GLU A 275 -3.71 -14.00 -5.53
C GLU A 275 -4.67 -14.56 -6.60
N THR A 276 -4.68 -15.87 -6.81
CA THR A 276 -5.54 -16.51 -7.82
C THR A 276 -7.01 -16.21 -7.54
N THR A 277 -7.72 -15.68 -8.54
CA THR A 277 -9.15 -15.37 -8.48
C THR A 277 -9.99 -16.53 -9.00
N TRP A 278 -11.29 -16.54 -8.70
CA TRP A 278 -12.23 -17.50 -9.30
C TRP A 278 -12.20 -17.44 -10.83
N SER A 279 -12.23 -16.24 -11.40
CA SER A 279 -12.10 -16.03 -12.85
C SER A 279 -10.80 -16.61 -13.41
N GLY A 280 -9.67 -16.38 -12.74
CA GLY A 280 -8.37 -16.91 -13.15
C GLY A 280 -8.32 -18.44 -13.12
N ALA A 281 -8.73 -19.04 -11.99
CA ALA A 281 -8.72 -20.49 -11.81
C ALA A 281 -9.66 -21.21 -12.80
N ILE A 282 -10.87 -20.68 -12.98
CA ILE A 282 -11.85 -21.24 -13.93
C ILE A 282 -11.34 -21.07 -15.36
N GLY A 283 -10.82 -19.89 -15.71
CA GLY A 283 -10.27 -19.60 -17.04
C GLY A 283 -9.11 -20.51 -17.41
N GLU A 284 -8.14 -20.68 -16.49
CA GLU A 284 -7.01 -21.60 -16.67
C GLU A 284 -7.50 -23.03 -16.92
N ARG A 285 -8.41 -23.53 -16.07
CA ARG A 285 -8.92 -24.89 -16.18
C ARG A 285 -9.71 -25.14 -17.46
N LEU A 286 -10.52 -24.16 -17.89
CA LEU A 286 -11.23 -24.24 -19.18
C LEU A 286 -10.25 -24.26 -20.35
N GLY A 287 -9.18 -23.46 -20.28
CA GLY A 287 -8.11 -23.43 -21.27
C GLY A 287 -7.40 -24.78 -21.41
N GLU A 288 -7.03 -25.42 -20.29
CA GLU A 288 -6.42 -26.75 -20.28
C GLU A 288 -7.30 -27.82 -20.94
N LEU A 289 -8.62 -27.71 -20.78
CA LEU A 289 -9.59 -28.66 -21.33
C LEU A 289 -10.04 -28.31 -22.75
N GLY A 290 -9.67 -27.13 -23.27
CA GLY A 290 -10.18 -26.60 -24.54
C GLY A 290 -11.68 -26.33 -24.52
N TRP A 291 -12.25 -26.00 -23.35
CA TRP A 291 -13.67 -25.79 -23.16
C TRP A 291 -14.04 -24.30 -23.20
N THR A 292 -15.27 -24.03 -23.59
CA THR A 292 -15.89 -22.69 -23.53
C THR A 292 -16.97 -22.65 -22.46
N LEU A 293 -17.16 -21.51 -21.81
CA LEU A 293 -18.19 -21.31 -20.79
C LEU A 293 -19.34 -20.45 -21.32
N GLY A 294 -20.57 -20.90 -21.08
CA GLY A 294 -21.79 -20.11 -21.28
C GLY A 294 -22.51 -19.93 -19.95
N VAL A 295 -22.96 -18.71 -19.66
CA VAL A 295 -23.63 -18.36 -18.40
C VAL A 295 -25.03 -17.83 -18.70
N VAL A 296 -26.03 -18.39 -18.01
CA VAL A 296 -27.40 -17.86 -18.00
C VAL A 296 -27.79 -17.62 -16.54
N GLU A 297 -28.15 -16.39 -16.23
CA GLU A 297 -28.39 -15.92 -14.87
C GLU A 297 -29.87 -15.54 -14.67
N VAL A 298 -30.45 -15.95 -13.53
CA VAL A 298 -31.78 -15.54 -13.10
C VAL A 298 -31.71 -15.08 -11.65
N GLY A 299 -32.07 -13.82 -11.40
CA GLY A 299 -32.15 -13.25 -10.04
C GLY A 299 -30.83 -12.72 -9.45
N THR A 300 -29.69 -13.01 -10.07
CA THR A 300 -28.36 -12.54 -9.62
C THR A 300 -27.95 -11.18 -10.19
N GLY A 301 -28.68 -10.66 -11.19
CA GLY A 301 -28.39 -9.36 -11.79
C GLY A 301 -27.05 -9.27 -12.53
N GLY A 302 -26.50 -10.40 -12.97
CA GLY A 302 -25.20 -10.46 -13.65
C GLY A 302 -23.99 -10.60 -12.71
N SER A 303 -24.20 -10.86 -11.42
CA SER A 303 -23.10 -11.00 -10.46
C SER A 303 -22.19 -12.19 -10.76
N VAL A 304 -22.70 -13.27 -11.36
CA VAL A 304 -21.87 -14.43 -11.73
C VAL A 304 -21.00 -14.08 -12.93
N ALA A 305 -21.56 -13.46 -13.96
CA ALA A 305 -20.76 -12.93 -15.07
C ALA A 305 -19.68 -11.96 -14.55
N ALA A 306 -20.05 -10.99 -13.71
CA ALA A 306 -19.09 -10.04 -13.14
C ALA A 306 -17.97 -10.69 -12.31
N LEU A 307 -18.26 -11.78 -11.58
CA LEU A 307 -17.26 -12.55 -10.84
C LEU A 307 -16.28 -13.27 -11.79
N LEU A 308 -16.76 -13.74 -12.93
CA LEU A 308 -15.99 -14.50 -13.91
C LEU A 308 -15.15 -13.61 -14.83
N GLY A 309 -15.45 -12.31 -14.90
CA GLY A 309 -14.79 -11.32 -15.76
C GLY A 309 -15.40 -11.24 -17.14
#